data_AF-A0A154PR49-F1
#
_entry.id   AF-A0A154PR49-F1
#
_cell.length_a   1.000
_cell.length_b   1.000
_cell.length_c   1.000
_cell.angle_alpha   90.00
_cell.angle_beta   90.00
_cell.angle_gamma   90.00
#
_symmetry.space_group_name_H-M   'P 1'
#
loop_
_entity.id
_entity.type
_entity.pdbx_description
1 polymer ?
#
loop_
_entity_poly.entity_id
_entity_poly.type
_entity_poly.pdbx_seq_one_letter_code
_entity_poly.pdbx_strand_id
1 'polypeptide(L)' 'LWGFLKSNVYANHPETIQRLKEEIESQIRKIHRPLLQNVLQNFVERIHTCRQTNGGHLNDILFHI' A
#
# COMPACT_ATOMS: atom_id res chain seq x y z
N LEU A 1 0.33 -1.36 -1.06
CA LEU A 1 -0.42 -0.27 -1.73
C LEU A 1 -1.13 0.65 -0.73
N TRP A 2 -2.01 0.13 0.13
CA TRP A 2 -2.78 0.98 1.06
C TRP A 2 -1.92 1.90 1.93
N GLY A 3 -0.82 1.39 2.53
CA GLY A 3 0.11 2.22 3.30
C GLY A 3 0.68 3.39 2.50
N PHE A 4 1.12 3.16 1.27
CA PHE A 4 1.58 4.20 0.35
C PHE A 4 0.49 5.23 0.05
N LEU A 5 -0.73 4.79 -0.30
CA LEU A 5 -1.84 5.69 -0.59
C LEU A 5 -2.20 6.54 0.63
N LYS A 6 -2.30 5.92 1.81
CA LYS A 6 -2.57 6.60 3.09
C LYS A 6 -1.51 7.67 3.36
N SER A 7 -0.22 7.34 3.28
CA SER A 7 0.85 8.33 3.50
C SER A 7 0.75 9.53 2.57
N ASN A 8 0.42 9.33 1.29
CA ASN A 8 0.27 10.43 0.34
C ASN A 8 -1.00 11.25 0.57
N VAL A 9 -2.10 10.59 0.94
CA VAL A 9 -3.38 11.28 1.23
C VAL A 9 -3.25 12.18 2.45
N TYR A 10 -2.60 11.70 3.51
CA TYR A 10 -2.44 12.47 4.74
C TYR A 10 -1.29 13.49 4.69
N ALA A 11 -0.46 13.49 3.65
CA ALA A 11 0.61 14.49 3.46
C ALA A 11 0.06 15.93 3.34
N ASN A 12 -1.17 16.10 2.84
CA ASN A 12 -1.83 17.40 2.71
C ASN A 12 -2.73 17.76 3.89
N HIS A 13 -2.72 16.97 4.97
CA HIS A 13 -3.50 17.21 6.20
C HIS A 13 -4.97 17.61 5.94
N PRO A 14 -5.79 16.78 5.25
CA PRO A 14 -7.18 17.14 4.98
C PRO A 14 -7.99 17.24 6.28
N GLU A 15 -8.53 18.42 6.57
CA GLU A 15 -9.27 18.70 7.82
C GLU A 15 -10.77 18.41 7.73
N THR A 16 -11.29 18.05 6.55
CA THR A 16 -12.70 17.73 6.34
C THR A 16 -12.86 16.44 5.57
N ILE A 17 -14.00 15.76 5.76
CA ILE A 17 -14.34 14.54 5.00
C ILE A 17 -14.34 14.80 3.49
N GLN A 18 -14.80 15.98 3.06
CA GLN A 18 -14.82 16.35 1.65
C GLN A 18 -13.40 16.45 1.08
N ARG A 19 -12.49 17.15 1.77
CA ARG A 19 -11.08 17.24 1.39
C ARG A 19 -10.38 15.88 1.40
N LEU A 20 -10.69 15.03 2.38
CA LEU A 20 -10.16 13.68 2.44
C LEU A 20 -10.57 12.85 1.22
N LYS A 21 -11.84 12.92 0.80
CA LYS A 21 -12.32 12.23 -0.40
C LYS A 21 -11.64 12.74 -1.67
N GLU A 22 -11.55 14.06 -1.83
CA GLU A 22 -10.86 14.69 -2.97
C GLU A 22 -9.40 14.25 -3.06
N GLU A 23 -8.71 14.20 -1.92
CA GLU A 23 -7.31 13.79 -1.87
C GLU A 23 -7.15 12.30 -2.18
N ILE A 24 -8.02 11.43 -1.65
CA ILE A 24 -8.04 10.00 -2.02
C ILE A 24 -8.18 9.83 -3.53
N GLU A 25 -9.16 10.49 -4.15
CA GLU A 25 -9.36 10.40 -5.59
C GLU A 25 -8.17 10.95 -6.38
N SER A 26 -7.62 12.09 -5.96
CA SER A 26 -6.44 12.71 -6.56
C SER A 26 -5.23 11.79 -6.52
N GLN A 27 -4.96 11.16 -5.37
CA GLN A 27 -3.82 10.26 -5.20
C GLN A 27 -4.01 8.93 -5.93
N ILE A 28 -5.24 8.41 -6.00
CA ILE A 28 -5.56 7.24 -6.83
C ILE A 28 -5.26 7.52 -8.30
N ARG A 29 -5.66 8.70 -8.82
CA ARG A 29 -5.38 9.08 -10.22
C ARG A 29 -3.88 9.20 -10.54
N LYS A 30 -3.01 9.39 -9.54
CA LYS A 30 -1.55 9.42 -9.69
C LYS A 30 -0.90 8.02 -9.67
N ILE A 31 -1.66 6.97 -9.34
CA ILE A 31 -1.16 5.60 -9.37
C ILE A 31 -0.96 5.18 -10.83
N HIS A 32 0.29 4.89 -11.18
CA HIS A 32 0.69 4.47 -12.51
C HIS A 32 0.99 2.97 -12.55
N ARG A 33 0.95 2.39 -13.76
CA ARG A 33 1.12 0.94 -13.99
C ARG A 33 2.40 0.35 -13.35
N PRO A 34 3.58 0.97 -13.43
CA PRO A 34 4.78 0.49 -12.73
C PRO A 34 4.59 0.25 -11.23
N LEU A 35 3.90 1.15 -10.51
CA LEU A 35 3.64 0.96 -9.08
C LEU A 35 2.79 -0.29 -8.83
N LEU A 36 1.77 -0.52 -9.66
CA LEU A 36 0.91 -1.70 -9.55
C LEU A 36 1.68 -2.99 -9.88
N GLN A 37 2.56 -2.97 -10.88
CA GLN A 37 3.45 -4.09 -11.20
C GLN A 37 4.34 -4.45 -10.01
N ASN A 38 4.93 -3.44 -9.35
CA ASN A 38 5.74 -3.67 -8.15
C ASN A 38 4.93 -4.31 -7.02
N VAL A 39 3.67 -3.87 -6.81
CA VAL A 39 2.79 -4.46 -5.79
C VAL A 39 2.48 -5.93 -6.09
N LEU A 40 2.19 -6.26 -7.35
CA LEU A 40 1.93 -7.64 -7.77
C LEU A 40 3.18 -8.52 -7.64
N GLN A 41 4.34 -8.02 -8.03
CA GLN A 41 5.62 -8.71 -7.88
C GLN A 41 5.92 -9.02 -6.41
N ASN A 42 5.78 -8.02 -5.54
CA ASN A 42 5.94 -8.18 -4.09
C ASN A 42 4.94 -9.20 -3.51
N PHE A 43 3.71 -9.24 -4.03
CA PHE A 43 2.73 -10.23 -3.60
C PHE A 43 3.19 -11.66 -3.92
N VAL A 44 3.65 -11.89 -5.15
CA VAL A 44 4.19 -13.20 -5.58
C VAL A 44 5.36 -13.63 -4.71
N GLU A 45 6.31 -12.73 -4.45
CA GLU A 45 7.46 -12.99 -3.58
C GLU A 45 7.03 -13.38 -2.16
N ARG A 46 6.07 -12.65 -1.57
CA ARG A 46 5.53 -12.96 -0.24
C ARG A 46 4.84 -14.31 -0.17
N ILE A 47 4.14 -14.72 -1.22
CA ILE A 47 3.58 -16.08 -1.30
C ILE A 47 4.68 -17.13 -1.34
N HIS A 48 5.76 -16.90 -2.10
CA HIS A 48 6.90 -17.81 -2.11
C HIS A 48 7.56 -17.93 -0.73
N THR A 49 7.81 -16.81 -0.05
CA THR A 49 8.36 -16.81 1.31
C THR A 49 7.44 -17.54 2.28
N CYS A 50 6.13 -17.27 2.25
CA CYS A 50 5.15 -17.95 3.09
C CYS A 50 5.19 -19.47 2.91
N ARG A 51 5.34 -19.95 1.67
CA ARG A 51 5.49 -21.38 1.40
C ARG A 51 6.80 -21.94 1.96
N GLN A 52 7.91 -21.23 1.80
CA GLN A 52 9.23 -21.64 2.32
C GLN A 52 9.27 -21.69 3.86
N THR A 53 8.54 -20.80 4.52
CA THR A 53 8.42 -20.75 5.99
C THR A 53 7.31 -21.66 6.51
N ASN A 54 6.70 -22.51 5.67
CA ASN A 54 5.57 -23.38 6.02
C ASN A 54 4.42 -22.62 6.70
N GLY A 55 4.07 -21.44 6.17
CA GLY A 55 3.04 -20.56 6.70
C GLY A 55 3.49 -19.65 7.84
N GLY A 56 4.78 -19.64 8.19
CA GLY A 56 5.36 -18.75 9.21
C GLY A 56 5.30 -17.27 8.83
N HIS A 57 5.52 -16.39 9.83
CA HIS A 57 5.50 -14.94 9.64
C HIS A 57 6.46 -14.46 8.54
N LEU A 58 6.02 -13.45 7.81
CA LEU A 58 6.83 -12.76 6.81
C LEU A 58 7.67 -11.67 7.52
N ASN A 59 8.99 -11.88 7.60
CA ASN A 59 9.91 -11.02 8.35
C ASN A 59 9.90 -9.55 7.89
N ASP A 60 9.63 -9.29 6.60
CA ASP A 60 9.59 -7.94 6.00
C ASP A 60 8.16 -7.35 5.93
N ILE A 61 7.25 -7.77 6.80
CA ILE A 61 5.99 -7.05 7.07
C ILE A 61 6.05 -6.52 8.49
N LEU A 62 6.56 -5.29 8.64
CA LEU A 62 6.29 -4.50 9.84
C LEU A 62 4.80 -4.17 9.86
N PHE A 63 4.04 -4.97 10.60
CA PHE A 63 2.70 -4.59 11.05
C PHE A 63 2.88 -3.55 12.16
N HIS A 64 2.94 -2.26 11.82
CA HIS A 64 2.70 -1.24 12.82
C HIS A 64 1.21 -1.23 13.12
N ILE A 65 0.89 -1.67 14.35
CA ILE A 65 -0.44 -1.69 14.97
C ILE A 65 -0.78 -0.26 15.42
#